data_AF-A0A349PUS1-F1
#
_entry.id   AF-A0A349PUS1-F1
#
_cell.length_a   1.000
_cell.length_b   1.000
_cell.length_c   1.000
_cell.angle_alpha   90.00
_cell.angle_beta   90.00
_cell.angle_gamma   90.00
#
_symmetry.space_group_name_H-M   'P 1'
#
loop_
_entity.id
_entity.type
_entity.pdbx_description
1 polymer ?
#
loop_
_entity_poly.entity_id
_entity_poly.type
_entity_poly.pdbx_seq_one_letter_code
_entity_poly.pdbx_strand_id
1 'polypeptide(L)'
;MIGALYQLVENGQVCAGLVNGAAPRTAVGLKRDGSLVLYTIDGRQSGYSIGATLTQVAQRMVELGCVTALSLDGGGSTAMV
;
A
#
# COMPACT_ATOMS: atom_id res chain seq x y z
N MET A 1 11.68 -1.24 -15.40
CA MET A 1 11.36 -0.32 -14.29
C MET A 1 9.90 -0.55 -13.93
N ILE A 2 9.58 -0.76 -12.65
CA ILE A 2 8.18 -0.85 -12.18
C ILE A 2 7.72 0.59 -11.92
N GLY A 3 6.58 0.97 -12.50
CA GLY A 3 5.96 2.26 -12.27
C GLY A 3 5.00 2.21 -11.07
N ALA A 4 4.89 3.32 -10.34
CA ALA A 4 3.92 3.52 -9.27
C ALA A 4 3.34 4.93 -9.39
N LEU A 5 2.02 5.05 -9.20
CA LEU A 5 1.36 6.36 -9.25
C LEU A 5 1.56 7.16 -7.96
N TYR A 6 1.67 6.46 -6.82
CA TYR A 6 1.80 7.09 -5.51
C TYR A 6 2.95 6.48 -4.72
N GLN A 7 3.81 7.35 -4.21
CA GLN A 7 4.72 7.03 -3.11
C GLN A 7 3.95 7.11 -1.80
N LEU A 8 3.97 6.03 -1.02
CA LEU A 8 3.20 5.88 0.22
C LEU A 8 4.03 6.29 1.44
N VAL A 9 5.29 5.84 1.46
CA VAL A 9 6.21 6.06 2.56
C VAL A 9 7.53 6.59 2.02
N GLU A 10 8.04 7.63 2.66
CA GLU A 10 9.35 8.21 2.41
C GLU A 10 10.08 8.40 3.75
N ASN A 11 11.32 7.88 3.85
CA ASN A 11 12.12 7.96 5.07
C ASN A 11 11.39 7.45 6.34
N GLY A 12 10.52 6.45 6.16
CA GLY A 12 9.70 5.88 7.24
C GLY A 12 8.55 6.78 7.70
N GLN A 13 8.15 7.77 6.91
CA GLN A 13 7.02 8.66 7.17
C GLN A 13 5.99 8.57 6.04
N VAL A 14 4.71 8.72 6.39
CA VAL A 14 3.61 8.71 5.41
C VAL A 14 3.69 9.95 4.52
N CYS A 15 3.62 9.77 3.20
CA CYS A 15 3.61 10.88 2.25
C CYS A 15 2.29 11.67 2.34
N ALA A 16 2.37 13.00 2.11
CA ALA A 16 1.19 13.87 2.03
C ALA A 16 0.49 13.76 0.67
N GLY A 17 -0.74 14.27 0.58
CA GLY A 17 -1.48 14.39 -0.69
C GLY A 17 -2.01 13.06 -1.26
N LEU A 18 -2.05 12.00 -0.46
CA LEU A 18 -2.61 10.72 -0.87
C LEU A 18 -4.12 10.83 -1.08
N VAL A 19 -4.62 10.23 -2.18
CA VAL A 19 -6.04 10.28 -2.50
C VAL A 19 -6.87 9.47 -1.50
N ASN A 20 -8.04 10.01 -1.17
CA ASN A 20 -9.02 9.35 -0.33
C ASN A 20 -9.85 8.32 -1.11
N GLY A 21 -10.50 7.42 -0.36
CA GLY A 21 -11.37 6.38 -0.90
C GLY A 21 -10.85 4.97 -0.62
N ALA A 22 -11.71 4.15 -0.04
CA ALA A 22 -11.42 2.75 0.23
C ALA A 22 -11.53 1.92 -1.06
N ALA A 23 -10.51 1.12 -1.33
CA ALA A 23 -10.48 0.19 -2.46
C ALA A 23 -9.56 -1.00 -2.11
N PRO A 24 -9.62 -2.10 -2.87
CA PRO A 24 -8.55 -3.09 -2.87
C PRO A 24 -7.23 -2.42 -3.25
N ARG A 25 -6.13 -2.72 -2.54
CA ARG A 25 -4.81 -2.11 -2.78
C ARG A 25 -3.74 -3.17 -2.86
N THR A 26 -2.75 -2.89 -3.70
CA THR A 26 -1.47 -3.58 -3.75
C THR A 26 -0.37 -2.59 -3.42
N ALA A 27 0.58 -2.95 -2.57
CA ALA A 27 1.73 -2.13 -2.25
C ALA A 27 2.99 -2.99 -2.13
N VAL A 28 4.12 -2.35 -2.37
CA VAL A 28 5.44 -2.90 -2.06
C VAL A 28 6.19 -1.92 -1.18
N GLY A 29 6.89 -2.43 -0.16
CA GLY A 29 7.73 -1.63 0.71
C GLY A 29 9.10 -2.24 0.92
N LEU A 30 10.08 -1.38 1.13
CA LEU A 30 11.47 -1.71 1.42
C LEU A 30 11.78 -1.35 2.87
N LYS A 31 12.33 -2.29 3.62
CA LYS A 31 12.84 -2.06 4.98
C LYS A 31 14.30 -1.62 4.95
N ARG A 32 14.82 -1.13 6.09
CA ARG A 32 16.23 -0.69 6.21
C ARG A 32 17.25 -1.79 5.95
N ASP A 33 16.89 -3.04 6.26
CA ASP A 33 17.76 -4.21 6.05
C ASP A 33 17.75 -4.71 4.59
N GLY A 34 17.02 -4.05 3.69
CA GLY A 34 16.88 -4.43 2.29
C GLY A 34 15.78 -5.44 2.01
N SER A 35 15.10 -5.96 3.03
CA SER A 35 13.96 -6.88 2.83
C SER A 35 12.73 -6.17 2.26
N LEU A 36 11.95 -6.91 1.48
CA LEU A 36 10.71 -6.42 0.87
C LEU A 36 9.48 -6.90 1.64
N VAL A 37 8.47 -6.03 1.69
CA VAL A 37 7.11 -6.35 2.09
C VAL A 37 6.22 -6.22 0.86
N LEU A 38 5.62 -7.32 0.44
CA LEU A 38 4.52 -7.33 -0.52
C LEU A 38 3.22 -7.33 0.27
N TYR A 39 2.32 -6.41 -0.05
CA TYR A 39 1.11 -6.20 0.73
C TYR A 39 -0.09 -6.07 -0.19
N THR A 40 -1.11 -6.89 0.06
CA THR A 40 -2.41 -6.79 -0.59
C THR A 40 -3.49 -6.62 0.47
N ILE A 41 -4.51 -5.84 0.13
CA ILE A 41 -5.74 -5.75 0.91
C ILE A 41 -6.92 -5.90 -0.04
N ASP A 42 -7.80 -6.83 0.27
CA ASP A 42 -9.07 -7.00 -0.45
C ASP A 42 -10.00 -5.82 -0.22
N GLY A 43 -11.02 -5.65 -1.05
CA GLY A 43 -12.04 -4.63 -0.89
C GLY A 43 -13.23 -4.85 -1.82
N ARG A 44 -14.27 -4.02 -1.67
CA ARG A 44 -15.54 -4.14 -2.43
C ARG A 44 -16.26 -5.48 -2.21
N GLN A 45 -16.02 -6.14 -1.07
CA GLN A 45 -16.66 -7.38 -0.66
C GLN A 45 -17.56 -7.09 0.55
N SER A 46 -18.86 -6.91 0.31
CA SER A 46 -19.84 -6.54 1.34
C SER A 46 -19.81 -7.53 2.51
N GLY A 47 -19.77 -7.01 3.74
CA GLY A 47 -19.72 -7.82 4.97
C GLY A 47 -18.37 -8.48 5.29
N TYR A 48 -17.35 -8.35 4.43
CA TYR A 48 -16.02 -8.94 4.65
C TYR A 48 -14.90 -7.90 4.57
N SER A 49 -14.77 -7.20 3.44
CA SER A 49 -13.77 -6.13 3.28
C SER A 49 -14.26 -5.00 2.39
N ILE A 50 -14.20 -3.77 2.91
CA ILE A 50 -14.44 -2.55 2.13
C ILE A 50 -13.16 -1.99 1.48
N GLY A 51 -11.99 -2.53 1.81
CA GLY A 51 -10.68 -2.02 1.36
C GLY A 51 -10.09 -0.95 2.26
N ALA A 52 -9.04 -0.29 1.77
CA ALA A 52 -8.33 0.77 2.50
C ALA A 52 -8.06 2.00 1.64
N THR A 53 -7.96 3.15 2.32
CA THR A 53 -7.38 4.36 1.73
C THR A 53 -5.87 4.21 1.57
N LEU A 54 -5.27 5.00 0.69
CA LEU A 54 -3.80 4.99 0.53
C LEU A 54 -3.09 5.41 1.82
N THR A 55 -3.66 6.33 2.61
CA THR A 55 -3.13 6.72 3.91
C THR A 55 -3.11 5.54 4.89
N GLN A 56 -4.18 4.74 4.96
CA GLN A 56 -4.23 3.55 5.81
C GLN A 56 -3.18 2.52 5.38
N VAL A 57 -3.00 2.29 4.08
CA VAL A 57 -1.94 1.42 3.58
C VAL A 57 -0.56 1.98 3.94
N ALA A 58 -0.31 3.27 3.73
CA ALA A 58 0.96 3.89 4.08
C ALA A 58 1.30 3.76 5.58
N GLN A 59 0.32 4.02 6.46
CA GLN A 59 0.45 3.80 7.90
C GLN A 59 0.80 2.34 8.20
N ARG A 60 0.11 1.39 7.57
CA ARG A 60 0.40 -0.03 7.73
C ARG A 60 1.80 -0.41 7.25
N MET A 61 2.28 0.17 6.16
CA MET A 61 3.65 -0.07 5.67
C MET A 61 4.70 0.46 6.67
N VAL A 62 4.46 1.61 7.29
CA VAL A 62 5.33 2.13 8.38
C VAL A 62 5.31 1.19 9.58
N GLU A 63 4.13 0.72 10.02
CA GLU A 63 3.99 -0.26 11.11
C GLU A 63 4.73 -1.57 10.83
N LEU A 64 4.76 -2.00 9.57
CA LEU A 64 5.50 -3.19 9.12
C LEU A 64 7.03 -2.95 8.99
N GLY A 65 7.50 -1.73 9.24
CA GLY A 65 8.90 -1.34 9.26
C GLY A 65 9.47 -0.88 7.92
N CYS A 66 8.61 -0.60 6.94
CA CYS A 66 9.05 -0.07 5.65
C CYS A 66 9.51 1.38 5.79
N VAL A 67 10.67 1.69 5.20
CA VAL A 67 11.20 3.06 5.11
C VAL A 67 10.91 3.73 3.77
N THR A 68 10.63 2.92 2.75
CA THR A 68 10.11 3.37 1.47
C THR A 68 8.98 2.45 1.07
N ALA A 69 7.88 2.98 0.54
CA ALA A 69 6.80 2.15 0.01
C ALA A 69 6.10 2.83 -1.16
N LEU A 70 5.63 2.04 -2.11
CA LEU A 70 4.96 2.46 -3.32
C LEU A 70 3.61 1.74 -3.45
N SER A 71 2.59 2.47 -3.93
CA SER A 71 1.34 1.85 -4.36
C SER A 71 1.53 1.26 -5.75
N LEU A 72 1.13 0.00 -5.91
CA LEU A 72 1.04 -0.66 -7.20
C LEU A 72 -0.40 -0.57 -7.72
N ASP A 73 -0.65 -1.14 -8.91
CA ASP A 73 -2.00 -1.24 -9.45
C ASP A 73 -2.90 -2.04 -8.49
N GLY A 74 -4.12 -1.53 -8.30
CA GLY A 74 -5.05 -2.00 -7.29
C GLY A 74 -6.44 -2.26 -7.86
N GLY A 75 -7.47 -2.17 -7.02
CA GLY A 75 -8.83 -2.49 -7.46
C GLY A 75 -8.94 -3.93 -7.93
N GLY A 76 -9.57 -4.17 -9.09
CA GLY A 76 -9.75 -5.51 -9.65
C GLY A 76 -8.45 -6.25 -9.99
N SER A 77 -7.33 -5.52 -10.10
CA SER A 77 -6.00 -6.09 -10.35
C SER A 77 -5.31 -6.61 -9.08
N THR A 78 -5.84 -6.33 -7.89
CA THR A 78 -5.21 -6.74 -6.62
C THR A 78 -5.24 -8.27 -6.51
N ALA A 79 -4.06 -8.89 -6.48
CA ALA A 79 -3.91 -10.33 -6.34
C ALA A 79 -2.56 -10.67 -5.69
N MET A 80 -2.52 -11.78 -4.95
CA MET A 80 -1.31 -12.40 -4.43
C MET A 80 -1.45 -13.91 -4.62
N VAL A 81 -0.45 -14.54 -5.24
CA VAL A 81 -0.42 -15.96 -5.61
C VAL A 81 0.88 -16.61 -5.20
#